data_AF-A0A945AA29-F1
#
_entry.id   AF-A0A945AA29-F1
#
_cell.length_a   1.000
_cell.length_b   1.000
_cell.length_c   1.000
_cell.angle_alpha   90.00
_cell.angle_beta   90.00
_cell.angle_gamma   90.00
#
_symmetry.space_group_name_H-M   'P 1'
#
loop_
_entity.id
_entity.type
_entity.pdbx_description
1 polymer ?
#
loop_
_entity_poly.entity_id
_entity_poly.type
_entity_poly.pdbx_seq_one_letter_code
_entity_poly.pdbx_strand_id
1 'polypeptide(L)'
;MQLIPIHDKEVAMEMRPNRIKQKLANGEVVSVAAGFTHADDIDAFGPAGFDGVWIEGEHGPMSFEDLGNVTRACDLWNMNSVVRVNRNDQNLI
;
A
#
# COMPACT_ATOMS: atom_id res chain seq x y z
N MET A 1 -9.64 42.51 -16.95
CA MET A 1 -8.66 41.45 -16.62
C MET A 1 -8.68 41.27 -15.12
N GLN A 2 -9.47 40.33 -14.61
CA GLN A 2 -9.60 40.11 -13.17
C GLN A 2 -8.58 39.04 -12.77
N LEU A 3 -7.56 39.46 -12.01
CA LEU A 3 -6.57 38.55 -11.44
C LEU A 3 -7.27 37.59 -10.49
N ILE A 4 -7.15 36.29 -10.75
CA ILE A 4 -7.64 35.24 -9.86
C ILE A 4 -6.64 35.16 -8.70
N PRO A 5 -7.06 35.35 -7.43
CA PRO A 5 -6.16 35.25 -6.29
C PRO A 5 -5.79 33.79 -6.03
N ILE A 6 -4.49 33.51 -6.01
CA ILE A 6 -3.82 32.22 -5.74
C ILE A 6 -3.76 31.88 -4.24
N HIS A 7 -4.75 32.30 -3.44
CA HIS A 7 -4.82 31.92 -2.02
C HIS A 7 -5.63 30.63 -1.85
N ASP A 8 -4.93 29.61 -1.36
CA ASP A 8 -5.39 28.59 -0.41
C ASP A 8 -6.63 27.79 -0.78
N LYS A 9 -6.55 27.01 -1.87
CA LYS A 9 -7.18 25.68 -1.82
C LYS A 9 -6.11 24.71 -1.33
N GLU A 10 -6.15 24.36 -0.05
CA GLU A 10 -5.65 23.05 0.35
C GLU A 10 -6.34 22.04 -0.56
N VAL A 11 -5.60 21.50 -1.53
CA VAL A 11 -6.03 20.28 -2.21
C VAL A 11 -5.87 19.20 -1.15
N ALA A 12 -6.90 18.99 -0.34
CA ALA A 12 -6.97 17.85 0.55
C ALA A 12 -6.81 16.62 -0.35
N MET A 13 -5.64 15.97 -0.28
CA MET A 13 -5.43 14.71 -0.99
C MET A 13 -6.46 13.72 -0.46
N GLU A 14 -7.40 13.31 -1.30
CA GLU A 14 -8.24 12.18 -0.96
C GLU A 14 -7.38 10.93 -0.88
N MET A 15 -7.21 10.43 0.34
CA MET A 15 -6.54 9.16 0.57
C MET A 15 -7.36 8.05 -0.07
N ARG A 16 -6.69 7.20 -0.86
CA ARG A 16 -7.32 6.04 -1.48
C ARG A 16 -8.02 5.15 -0.42
N PRO A 17 -9.18 4.56 -0.74
CA PRO A 17 -9.88 3.69 0.19
C PRO A 17 -9.07 2.42 0.49
N ASN A 18 -9.10 1.98 1.74
CA ASN A 18 -8.56 0.67 2.14
C ASN A 18 -9.62 -0.41 1.88
N ARG A 19 -9.51 -1.08 0.73
CA ARG A 19 -10.47 -2.10 0.25
C ARG A 19 -10.46 -3.34 1.13
N ILE A 20 -9.28 -3.79 1.56
CA ILE A 20 -9.15 -4.90 2.51
C ILE A 20 -9.96 -4.61 3.78
N LYS A 21 -9.79 -3.42 4.37
CA LYS A 21 -10.52 -3.03 5.59
C LYS A 21 -12.04 -3.01 5.36
N GLN A 22 -12.49 -2.53 4.21
CA GLN A 22 -13.91 -2.53 3.85
C GLN A 22 -14.47 -3.94 3.69
N LYS A 23 -13.80 -4.81 2.92
CA LYS A 23 -14.21 -6.22 2.75
C LYS A 23 -14.28 -6.96 4.07
N LEU A 24 -13.25 -6.83 4.91
CA LEU A 24 -13.24 -7.43 6.26
C LEU A 24 -14.40 -6.91 7.13
N ALA A 25 -14.69 -5.61 7.08
CA ALA A 25 -15.82 -5.03 7.83
C ALA A 25 -17.19 -5.55 7.35
N ASN A 26 -17.29 -5.93 6.08
CA ASN A 26 -18.49 -6.54 5.49
C ASN A 26 -18.57 -8.06 5.71
N GLY A 27 -17.58 -8.68 6.38
CA GLY A 27 -17.50 -10.13 6.53
C GLY A 27 -17.13 -10.88 5.24
N GLU A 28 -16.58 -10.18 4.24
CA GLU A 28 -16.13 -10.76 2.99
C GLU A 28 -14.74 -11.40 3.14
N VAL A 29 -14.43 -12.35 2.25
CA VAL A 29 -13.11 -12.98 2.18
C VAL A 29 -12.11 -12.02 1.52
N VAL A 30 -10.91 -11.95 2.09
CA VAL A 30 -9.77 -11.21 1.56
C VAL A 30 -8.64 -12.17 1.20
N SER A 31 -8.11 -12.03 -0.02
CA SER A 31 -6.95 -12.78 -0.51
C SER A 31 -5.72 -11.88 -0.57
N VAL A 32 -4.69 -12.20 0.22
CA VAL A 32 -3.41 -11.48 0.25
C VAL A 32 -2.29 -12.43 -0.16
N ALA A 33 -1.50 -12.04 -1.15
CA ALA A 33 -0.36 -12.84 -1.62
C ALA A 33 0.93 -12.43 -0.89
N ALA A 34 1.82 -13.38 -0.63
CA ALA A 34 3.06 -13.17 0.12
C ALA A 34 4.27 -13.70 -0.65
N GLY A 35 5.48 -13.31 -0.23
CA GLY A 35 6.74 -13.81 -0.79
C GLY A 35 7.40 -12.91 -1.83
N PHE A 36 6.84 -11.72 -2.08
CA PHE A 36 7.43 -10.72 -2.99
C PHE A 36 8.55 -9.94 -2.28
N THR A 37 9.63 -9.69 -3.00
CA THR A 37 10.80 -8.99 -2.45
C THR A 37 11.16 -7.73 -3.24
N HIS A 38 10.68 -7.61 -4.49
CA HIS A 38 10.92 -6.46 -5.36
C HIS A 38 9.59 -5.94 -5.94
N ALA A 39 9.58 -4.66 -6.33
CA ALA A 39 8.42 -4.04 -6.98
C ALA A 39 8.04 -4.75 -8.29
N ASP A 40 9.05 -5.18 -9.06
CA ASP A 40 8.86 -5.92 -10.31
C ASP A 40 8.10 -7.23 -10.12
N ASP A 41 8.26 -7.91 -8.97
CA ASP A 41 7.51 -9.14 -8.67
C ASP A 41 6.01 -8.82 -8.52
N ILE A 42 5.69 -7.69 -7.89
CA ILE A 42 4.32 -7.20 -7.69
C ILE A 42 3.72 -6.76 -9.01
N ASP A 43 4.50 -6.09 -9.87
CA ASP A 43 4.05 -5.69 -11.20
C ASP A 43 3.74 -6.89 -12.11
N ALA A 44 4.57 -7.93 -12.05
CA ALA A 44 4.30 -9.18 -12.76
C ALA A 44 3.06 -9.90 -12.22
N PHE A 45 2.82 -9.83 -10.91
CA PHE A 45 1.70 -10.49 -10.24
C PHE A 45 0.38 -9.71 -10.32
N GLY A 46 0.43 -8.39 -10.44
CA GLY A 46 -0.71 -7.49 -10.34
C GLY A 46 -1.97 -7.87 -11.15
N PRO A 47 -1.85 -8.40 -12.38
CA PRO A 47 -2.99 -8.89 -13.15
C PRO A 47 -3.78 -10.04 -12.50
N ALA A 48 -3.25 -10.71 -11.47
CA ALA A 48 -3.89 -11.84 -10.80
C ALA A 48 -5.15 -11.47 -9.99
N GLY A 49 -5.37 -10.17 -9.70
CA GLY A 49 -6.61 -9.68 -9.09
C GLY A 49 -6.77 -9.99 -7.59
N PHE A 50 -5.67 -10.12 -6.86
CA PHE A 50 -5.69 -10.26 -5.40
C PHE A 50 -6.08 -8.95 -4.71
N ASP A 51 -6.54 -9.02 -3.47
CA ASP A 51 -6.95 -7.83 -2.70
C ASP A 51 -5.74 -7.06 -2.14
N GLY A 52 -4.60 -7.73 -1.99
CA GLY A 52 -3.40 -7.13 -1.43
C GLY A 52 -2.14 -7.98 -1.51
N VAL A 53 -1.06 -7.37 -1.06
CA VAL A 53 0.26 -7.98 -0.94
C VAL A 53 0.73 -7.89 0.51
N TRP A 54 1.20 -9.02 1.03
CA TRP A 54 1.89 -9.13 2.30
C TRP A 54 3.37 -8.79 2.11
N ILE A 55 3.78 -7.75 2.82
CA ILE A 55 5.11 -7.16 2.77
C ILE A 55 5.85 -7.62 4.03
N GLU A 56 6.86 -8.47 3.84
CA GLU A 56 7.52 -9.19 4.91
C GLU A 56 8.75 -8.44 5.45
N GLY A 57 8.56 -7.72 6.57
CA GLY A 57 9.61 -6.94 7.24
C GLY A 57 10.13 -7.52 8.57
N GLU A 58 9.70 -8.72 8.99
CA GLU A 58 10.22 -9.35 10.22
C GLU A 58 11.39 -10.30 9.94
N HIS A 59 11.22 -11.18 8.96
CA HIS A 59 12.20 -12.21 8.58
C HIS A 59 12.60 -12.16 7.10
N GLY A 60 12.04 -11.21 6.36
CA GLY A 60 12.32 -11.02 4.95
C GLY A 60 13.57 -10.17 4.72
N PRO A 61 14.09 -10.17 3.48
CA PRO A 61 15.22 -9.33 3.09
C PRO A 61 14.86 -7.85 2.96
N MET A 62 13.64 -7.44 3.33
CA MET A 62 13.11 -6.12 3.02
C MET A 62 13.70 -5.03 3.91
N SER A 63 14.15 -3.94 3.30
CA SER A 63 14.57 -2.74 4.00
C SER A 63 13.46 -1.66 3.99
N PHE A 64 13.61 -0.65 4.85
CA PHE A 64 12.72 0.53 4.82
C PHE A 64 12.86 1.35 3.53
N GLU A 65 14.02 1.29 2.87
CA GLU A 65 14.28 2.00 1.61
C GLU A 65 13.46 1.40 0.46
N ASP A 66 13.23 0.08 0.49
CA ASP A 66 12.46 -0.64 -0.52
C ASP A 66 10.95 -0.39 -0.39
N LEU A 67 10.47 -0.10 0.82
CA LEU A 67 9.06 -0.02 1.16
C LEU A 67 8.29 0.95 0.27
N GLY A 68 8.89 2.09 -0.07
CA GLY A 68 8.29 3.11 -0.94
C GLY A 68 8.09 2.66 -2.38
N ASN A 69 8.88 1.69 -2.87
CA ASN A 69 8.74 1.13 -4.22
C ASN A 69 7.71 0.00 -4.23
N VAL A 70 7.77 -0.93 -3.27
CA VAL A 70 6.83 -2.07 -3.21
C VAL A 70 5.39 -1.63 -2.92
N THR A 71 5.19 -0.64 -2.04
CA THR A 71 3.84 -0.11 -1.75
C THR A 71 3.26 0.66 -2.93
N ARG A 72 4.11 1.36 -3.71
CA ARG A 72 3.68 2.04 -4.93
C ARG A 72 3.26 1.07 -6.03
N ALA A 73 3.99 -0.04 -6.19
CA ALA A 73 3.60 -1.11 -7.11
C ALA A 73 2.22 -1.68 -6.73
N CYS A 74 1.96 -1.93 -5.44
CA CYS A 74 0.63 -2.34 -4.98
C CYS A 74 -0.47 -1.36 -5.42
N ASP A 75 -0.21 -0.07 -5.28
CA ASP A 75 -1.17 0.99 -5.59
C ASP A 75 -1.51 1.05 -7.09
N LEU A 76 -0.54 0.79 -7.97
CA LEU A 76 -0.77 0.72 -9.43
C LEU A 76 -1.79 -0.36 -9.82
N TRP A 77 -1.82 -1.46 -9.06
CA TRP A 77 -2.70 -2.59 -9.30
C TRP A 77 -3.95 -2.59 -8.42
N ASN A 78 -4.23 -1.48 -7.72
CA ASN A 78 -5.36 -1.36 -6.80
C ASN A 78 -5.36 -2.46 -5.70
N MET A 79 -4.16 -2.90 -5.31
CA MET A 79 -3.92 -3.84 -4.21
C MET A 79 -3.54 -3.06 -2.94
N ASN A 80 -4.04 -3.47 -1.77
CA ASN A 80 -3.58 -2.90 -0.51
C ASN A 80 -2.29 -3.58 -0.04
N SER A 81 -1.30 -2.78 0.38
CA SER A 81 -0.12 -3.28 1.08
C SER A 81 -0.44 -3.62 2.54
N VAL A 82 -0.04 -4.80 2.98
CA VAL A 82 -0.14 -5.26 4.37
C VAL A 82 1.26 -5.55 4.88
N VAL A 83 1.81 -4.67 5.71
CA VAL A 83 3.19 -4.76 6.17
C VAL A 83 3.26 -5.49 7.51
N ARG A 84 4.05 -6.55 7.58
CA ARG A 84 4.50 -7.10 8.86
C ARG A 84 5.80 -6.40 9.27
N VAL A 85 5.70 -5.62 10.33
CA VAL A 85 6.86 -4.97 10.96
C VAL A 85 7.64 -5.96 11.83
N ASN A 86 8.94 -5.74 12.01
CA ASN A 86 9.79 -6.59 12.84
C ASN A 86 9.35 -6.64 14.30
N ARG A 87 8.92 -5.50 14.86
CA ARG A 87 8.41 -5.38 16.22
C ARG A 87 7.29 -4.35 16.27
N ASN A 88 6.34 -4.55 17.18
CA ASN A 88 5.33 -3.57 17.53
C ASN A 88 5.89 -2.55 18.54
N ASP A 89 6.86 -1.75 18.11
CA ASP A 89 7.49 -0.68 18.90
C ASP A 89 7.43 0.63 18.12
N GLN A 90 6.71 1.62 18.64
CA GLN A 90 6.48 2.89 17.98
C GLN A 90 7.78 3.68 17.70
N ASN A 91 8.90 3.35 18.36
CA ASN A 91 10.20 3.97 18.07
C ASN A 91 10.91 3.36 16.87
N LEU A 92 10.47 2.19 16.40
CA LEU A 92 11.04 1.43 15.29
C LEU A 92 10.16 1.48 14.03
N ILE A 93 8.99 2.12 14.09
CA ILE A 93 7.95 2.18 13.05
C ILE A 93 7.57 3.63 12.81
#